data_AF-A0A1C5U805-F1
#
_entry.id   AF-A0A1C5U805-F1
#
_cell.length_a   1.000
_cell.length_b   1.000
_cell.length_c   1.000
_cell.angle_alpha   90.00
_cell.angle_beta   90.00
_cell.angle_gamma   90.00
#
_symmetry.space_group_name_H-M   'P 1'
#
loop_
_entity.id
_entity.type
_entity.pdbx_description
1 polymer ?
#
loop_
_entity_poly.entity_id
_entity_poly.type
_entity_poly.pdbx_seq_one_letter_code
_entity_poly.pdbx_strand_id
1 'polypeptide(L)'
;MNEKEISKGEFRSVCQAVGGIGAMINEECKDKDALALVKYISEDEREEKLLANQQVIKTPIVRNGKQATVGYEPMVWKGWS
;
A
#
# COMPACT_ATOMS: atom_id res chain seq x y z
N MET A 1 2.47 -1.65 19.08
CA MET A 1 2.26 -2.54 17.92
C MET A 1 3.61 -2.73 17.26
N ASN A 2 4.04 -3.97 17.00
CA ASN A 2 5.23 -4.18 16.18
C ASN A 2 4.84 -3.94 14.73
N GLU A 3 5.25 -2.80 14.18
CA GLU A 3 5.15 -2.53 12.75
C GLU A 3 6.10 -3.50 12.05
N LYS A 4 5.53 -4.49 11.37
CA LYS A 4 6.29 -5.35 10.45
C LYS A 4 6.23 -4.72 9.08
N GLU A 5 7.38 -4.61 8.44
CA GLU A 5 7.46 -4.33 7.01
C GLU A 5 6.64 -5.37 6.24
N ILE A 6 5.90 -4.93 5.24
CA ILE A 6 5.10 -5.82 4.41
C ILE A 6 6.05 -6.65 3.53
N SER A 7 5.83 -7.96 3.46
CA SER A 7 6.60 -8.81 2.54
C SER A 7 6.16 -8.59 1.08
N LYS A 8 7.04 -8.92 0.12
CA LYS A 8 6.72 -8.82 -1.34
C LYS A 8 5.45 -9.60 -1.71
N GLY A 9 5.27 -10.79 -1.14
CA GLY A 9 4.08 -11.61 -1.38
C GLY A 9 2.80 -10.98 -0.83
N GLU A 10 2.86 -10.45 0.39
CA GLU A 10 1.72 -9.75 1.00
C GLU A 10 1.38 -8.45 0.26
N PHE A 11 2.40 -7.69 -0.14
CA PHE A 11 2.23 -6.47 -0.91
C PHE A 11 1.46 -6.74 -2.21
N ARG A 12 1.84 -7.76 -2.97
CA ARG A 12 1.14 -8.16 -4.20
C ARG A 12 -0.31 -8.55 -3.94
N SER A 13 -0.55 -9.32 -2.88
CA SER A 13 -1.91 -9.72 -2.49
C SER A 13 -2.79 -8.52 -2.14
N VAL A 14 -2.25 -7.52 -1.44
CA VAL A 14 -2.99 -6.29 -1.10
C VAL A 14 -3.21 -5.46 -2.36
N CYS A 15 -2.19 -5.25 -3.19
CA CYS A 15 -2.31 -4.53 -4.46
C CYS A 15 -3.44 -5.09 -5.32
N GLN A 16 -3.50 -6.41 -5.47
CA GLN A 16 -4.56 -7.05 -6.24
C GLN A 16 -5.94 -6.77 -5.66
N ALA A 17 -6.09 -6.77 -4.33
CA ALA A 17 -7.35 -6.51 -3.66
C ALA A 17 -7.80 -5.04 -3.74
N VAL A 18 -6.87 -4.08 -3.79
CA VAL A 18 -7.18 -2.63 -3.81
C VAL A 18 -7.17 -1.99 -5.19
N GLY A 19 -6.96 -2.77 -6.26
CA GLY A 19 -7.01 -2.28 -7.64
C GLY A 19 -5.67 -1.81 -8.22
N GLY A 20 -4.55 -2.26 -7.65
CA GLY A 20 -3.20 -2.08 -8.17
C GLY A 20 -2.28 -1.24 -7.29
N ILE A 21 -1.02 -1.12 -7.72
CA ILE A 21 0.05 -0.43 -6.98
C ILE A 21 -0.29 1.04 -6.74
N GLY A 22 -0.96 1.71 -7.68
CA GLY A 22 -1.33 3.13 -7.54
C GLY A 22 -2.18 3.41 -6.30
N ALA A 23 -3.09 2.50 -5.95
CA ALA A 23 -3.94 2.64 -4.76
C ALA A 23 -3.15 2.53 -3.44
N MET A 24 -1.98 1.90 -3.46
CA MET A 24 -1.10 1.77 -2.30
C MET A 24 -0.37 3.07 -1.94
N ILE A 25 -0.22 4.00 -2.90
CA ILE A 25 0.62 5.18 -2.73
C ILE A 25 -0.13 6.24 -1.91
N ASN A 26 0.49 6.73 -0.84
CA ASN A 26 0.02 7.89 -0.11
C ASN A 26 0.52 9.18 -0.79
N GLU A 27 -0.32 9.81 -1.60
CA GLU A 27 0.01 11.10 -2.22
C GLU A 27 0.25 12.24 -1.19
N GLU A 28 -0.33 12.08 0.00
CA GLU A 28 -0.16 13.00 1.12
C GLU A 28 1.05 12.64 2.01
N CYS A 29 1.89 11.67 1.60
CA CYS A 29 3.08 11.29 2.34
C CYS A 29 3.96 12.52 2.66
N LYS A 30 4.47 12.59 3.89
CA LYS A 30 5.33 13.69 4.33
C LYS A 30 6.69 13.70 3.64
N ASP A 31 7.21 12.51 3.34
CA ASP A 31 8.46 12.32 2.61
C ASP A 31 8.21 12.50 1.10
N LYS A 32 8.35 13.74 0.64
CA LYS A 32 8.10 14.11 -0.76
C LYS A 32 9.15 13.58 -1.72
N ASP A 33 10.38 13.38 -1.24
CA ASP A 33 11.47 12.86 -2.06
C ASP A 33 11.25 11.36 -2.33
N ALA A 34 10.94 10.57 -1.31
CA ALA A 34 10.60 9.16 -1.50
C ALA A 34 9.34 8.97 -2.35
N LEU A 35 8.33 9.84 -2.16
CA LEU A 35 7.12 9.83 -2.99
C LEU A 35 7.45 10.10 -4.46
N ALA A 36 8.30 11.08 -4.76
CA ALA A 36 8.72 11.39 -6.13
C ALA A 36 9.45 10.21 -6.78
N LEU A 37 10.34 9.54 -6.03
CA LEU A 37 11.04 8.35 -6.50
C LEU A 37 10.08 7.22 -6.91
N VAL A 38 8.97 7.03 -6.20
CA VAL A 38 7.96 6.01 -6.54
C VAL A 38 7.05 6.49 -7.68
N LYS A 39 6.65 7.76 -7.67
CA LYS A 39 5.65 8.30 -8.61
C LYS A 39 6.17 8.37 -10.04
N TYR A 40 7.45 8.72 -10.21
CA TYR A 40 8.03 8.97 -11.53
C TYR A 40 8.92 7.84 -12.07
N ILE A 41 9.12 6.77 -11.30
CA ILE A 41 9.79 5.58 -11.83
C ILE A 41 8.88 4.84 -12.82
N SER A 42 9.51 4.06 -13.69
CA SER A 42 8.83 3.17 -14.64
C SER A 42 7.87 2.21 -13.91
N GLU A 43 6.80 1.79 -14.57
CA GLU A 43 5.80 0.92 -13.94
C GLU A 43 6.37 -0.43 -13.51
N ASP A 44 7.28 -0.99 -14.33
CA ASP A 44 7.93 -2.29 -14.07
C ASP A 44 8.82 -2.27 -12.83
N GLU A 45 9.39 -1.11 -12.47
CA GLU A 45 10.25 -0.94 -11.29
C GLU A 45 9.49 -0.45 -10.06
N ARG A 46 8.24 0.01 -10.24
CA ARG A 46 7.48 0.69 -9.18
C ARG A 46 7.23 -0.18 -7.96
N GLU A 47 7.01 -1.49 -8.16
CA GLU A 47 6.84 -2.45 -7.05
C GLU A 47 8.07 -2.46 -6.14
N GLU A 48 9.26 -2.64 -6.72
CA GLU A 48 10.51 -2.73 -5.96
C GLU A 48 10.83 -1.40 -5.29
N LYS A 49 10.56 -0.29 -5.98
CA LYS A 49 10.75 1.05 -5.44
C LYS A 49 9.84 1.32 -4.24
N LEU A 50 8.58 0.90 -4.29
CA LEU A 50 7.64 1.11 -3.19
C LEU A 50 7.93 0.19 -2.00
N LEU A 51 8.37 -1.06 -2.24
CA LEU A 51 8.83 -1.97 -1.18
C LEU A 51 10.09 -1.47 -0.45
N ALA A 52 10.96 -0.74 -1.15
CA ALA A 52 12.13 -0.10 -0.57
C ALA A 52 11.80 1.22 0.16
N ASN A 53 10.60 1.78 -0.05
CA ASN A 53 10.15 3.07 0.50
C ASN A 53 8.76 2.92 1.15
N GLN A 54 8.60 1.95 2.06
CA GLN A 54 7.29 1.60 2.63
C GLN A 54 6.62 2.73 3.40
N GLN A 55 7.36 3.74 3.84
CA GLN A 55 6.81 4.97 4.43
C GLN A 55 5.89 5.76 3.47
N VAL A 56 5.97 5.49 2.16
CA VAL A 56 5.10 6.06 1.13
C VAL A 56 3.78 5.28 1.01
N ILE A 57 3.67 4.08 1.59
CA ILE A 57 2.45 3.28 1.53
C ILE A 57 1.36 3.90 2.40
N LYS A 58 0.13 3.93 1.88
CA LYS A 58 -1.06 4.41 2.58
C LYS A 58 -1.42 3.44 3.71
N THR A 59 -1.54 3.98 4.92
CA THR A 59 -1.86 3.24 6.14
C THR A 59 -3.16 3.75 6.78
N PRO A 60 -3.90 2.92 7.56
CA PRO A 60 -3.61 1.51 7.84
C PRO A 60 -3.87 0.59 6.64
N ILE A 61 -3.14 -0.53 6.59
CA ILE A 61 -3.49 -1.66 5.72
C ILE A 61 -4.30 -2.64 6.56
N VAL A 62 -5.54 -2.91 6.17
CA VAL A 62 -6.41 -3.87 6.87
C VAL A 62 -6.80 -4.97 5.88
N ARG A 63 -6.74 -6.23 6.32
CA ARG A 63 -7.00 -7.41 5.46
C ARG A 63 -8.07 -8.30 6.09
N ASN A 64 -8.90 -8.89 5.24
CA ASN A 64 -9.83 -9.96 5.60
C ASN A 64 -9.81 -11.04 4.50
N GLY A 65 -9.06 -12.12 4.72
CA GLY A 65 -8.86 -13.16 3.71
C GLY A 65 -8.27 -12.60 2.41
N LYS A 66 -9.07 -12.62 1.33
CA LYS A 66 -8.69 -12.08 0.01
C LYS A 66 -9.02 -10.59 -0.16
N GLN A 67 -9.73 -9.97 0.79
CA GLN A 67 -10.07 -8.56 0.77
C GLN A 67 -9.00 -7.75 1.51
N ALA A 68 -8.77 -6.52 1.06
CA ALA A 68 -7.91 -5.57 1.75
C ALA A 68 -8.40 -4.14 1.52
N THR A 69 -8.03 -3.25 2.44
CA THR A 69 -8.14 -1.80 2.29
C THR A 69 -6.82 -1.15 2.63
N VAL A 70 -6.58 0.03 2.06
CA VAL A 70 -5.47 0.91 2.41
C VAL A 70 -6.02 2.28 2.78
N GLY A 71 -5.65 2.78 3.94
CA GLY A 71 -6.30 3.93 4.56
C GLY A 71 -7.43 3.54 5.51
N TYR A 72 -8.02 4.55 6.14
CA TYR A 72 -9.08 4.37 7.13
C TYR A 72 -10.44 4.16 6.44
N GLU A 73 -10.93 2.92 6.44
CA GLU A 73 -12.13 2.49 5.70
C GLU A 73 -13.14 1.72 6.58
N PRO A 74 -13.63 2.32 7.68
CA PRO A 74 -14.46 1.62 8.67
C PRO A 74 -15.79 1.11 8.12
N MET A 75 -16.33 1.75 7.08
CA MET A 75 -17.58 1.32 6.46
C MET A 75 -17.41 0.03 5.67
N VAL A 76 -16.25 -0.14 5.01
CA VAL A 76 -15.89 -1.40 4.33
C VAL A 76 -15.72 -2.51 5.36
N TRP A 77 -14.99 -2.23 6.45
CA TRP A 77 -14.71 -3.23 7.50
C TRP A 77 -15.97 -3.71 8.20
N LYS A 78 -16.95 -2.83 8.44
CA LYS A 78 -18.26 -3.21 9.00
C LYS A 78 -19.07 -4.14 8.08
N GLY A 79 -18.81 -4.10 6.77
CA GLY A 79 -19.46 -4.96 5.79
C GLY A 79 -18.80 -6.33 5.63
N TRP A 80 -17.66 -6.57 6.27
CA TRP A 80 -17.00 -7.86 6.26
C TRP A 80 -17.69 -8.83 7.25
N SER A 81 -17.95 -10.05 6.77
CA SER A 81 -18.50 -11.17 7.58
C SER A 81 -17.37 -12.11 8.01
#